data_AF-A0A444ZDQ9-F1
#
_entry.id   AF-A0A444ZDQ9-F1
#
_cell.length_a   1.000
_cell.length_b   1.000
_cell.length_c   1.000
_cell.angle_alpha   90.00
_cell.angle_beta   90.00
_cell.angle_gamma   90.00
#
_symmetry.space_group_name_H-M   'P 1'
#
loop_
_entity.id
_entity.type
_entity.pdbx_description
1 polymer ?
#
loop_
_entity_poly.entity_id
_entity_poly.type
_entity_poly.pdbx_seq_one_letter_code
_entity_poly.pdbx_strand_id
1 'polypeptide(L)'
;MAKHHSLPHICQCLSRLLTLRLHVPVTIAGHRKKTGRELVEQVLALAQGLLDLGVTSGDVIAISAFNSDWYLEWLLAIAFVGGIAAPLNYRWVSGA
;
A
#
# COMPACT_ATOMS: atom_id res chain seq x y z
N MET A 1 -11.79 25.86 16.70
CA MET A 1 -10.88 24.81 16.19
C MET A 1 -11.70 23.87 15.32
N ALA A 2 -11.55 23.94 14.00
CA ALA A 2 -12.28 23.09 13.08
C ALA A 2 -11.85 21.64 13.30
N LYS A 3 -12.80 20.76 13.63
CA LYS A 3 -12.58 19.32 13.62
C LYS A 3 -12.40 18.94 12.15
N HIS A 4 -11.16 18.78 11.70
CA HIS A 4 -10.89 18.09 10.45
C HIS A 4 -11.32 16.64 10.64
N HIS A 5 -12.55 16.33 10.26
CA HIS A 5 -12.96 14.96 10.05
C HIS A 5 -12.09 14.47 8.90
N SER A 6 -11.01 13.74 9.23
CA SER A 6 -10.22 13.03 8.23
C SER A 6 -11.19 12.18 7.42
N LEU A 7 -11.35 12.52 6.13
CA LEU A 7 -12.21 11.77 5.22
C LEU A 7 -11.84 10.28 5.29
N PRO A 8 -12.81 9.36 5.14
CA PRO A 8 -12.53 7.93 5.13
C PRO A 8 -11.42 7.62 4.12
N HIS A 9 -10.31 7.06 4.61
CA HIS A 9 -9.15 6.73 3.80
C HIS A 9 -8.80 5.25 3.98
N ILE A 10 -8.47 4.56 2.89
CA ILE A 10 -8.20 3.12 2.94
C ILE A 10 -7.10 2.77 3.95
N CYS A 11 -6.08 3.62 4.09
CA CYS A 11 -4.97 3.40 5.01
C CYS A 11 -5.33 3.59 6.50
N GLN A 12 -6.56 3.99 6.84
CA GLN A 12 -7.04 3.98 8.22
C GLN A 12 -7.06 2.56 8.80
N CYS A 13 -7.09 1.53 7.94
CA CYS A 13 -6.94 0.14 8.35
C CYS A 13 -5.57 -0.14 9.02
N LEU A 14 -4.50 0.56 8.64
CA LEU A 14 -3.14 0.34 9.15
C LEU A 14 -3.08 0.54 10.67
N SER A 15 -3.67 1.62 11.17
CA SER A 15 -3.75 1.87 12.62
C SER A 15 -4.54 0.78 13.34
N ARG A 16 -5.63 0.30 12.75
CA ARG A 16 -6.42 -0.81 13.32
C ARG A 16 -5.63 -2.12 13.36
N LEU A 17 -4.80 -2.39 12.36
CA LEU A 17 -3.94 -3.57 12.34
C LEU A 17 -2.92 -3.54 13.48
N LEU A 18 -2.30 -2.38 13.72
CA LEU A 18 -1.38 -2.20 14.86
C LEU A 18 -2.09 -2.36 16.21
N THR A 19 -3.35 -1.96 16.33
CA THR A 19 -4.10 -2.09 17.60
C THR A 19 -4.66 -3.50 17.84
N LEU A 20 -5.19 -4.16 16.82
CA LEU A 20 -6.04 -5.35 16.99
C LEU A 20 -5.46 -6.64 16.40
N ARG A 21 -4.45 -6.56 15.53
CA ARG A 21 -3.94 -7.70 14.75
C ARG A 21 -2.40 -7.69 14.62
N LEU A 22 -1.71 -7.17 15.64
CA LEU A 22 -0.27 -6.89 15.59
C LEU A 22 0.59 -8.11 15.20
N HIS A 23 0.35 -9.27 15.81
CA HIS A 23 1.13 -10.50 15.60
C HIS A 23 0.36 -11.59 14.85
N VAL A 24 -0.82 -11.27 14.32
CA VAL A 24 -1.66 -12.23 13.59
C VAL A 24 -1.38 -12.08 12.09
N PRO A 25 -1.25 -13.18 11.32
CA PRO A 25 -1.13 -13.12 9.88
C PRO A 25 -2.30 -12.37 9.24
N VAL A 26 -2.00 -11.40 8.37
CA VAL A 26 -2.99 -10.60 7.62
C VAL A 26 -2.84 -10.72 6.11
N THR A 27 -1.67 -11.17 5.63
CA THR A 27 -1.45 -11.56 4.23
C THR A 27 -0.83 -12.94 4.15
N ILE A 28 -1.17 -13.66 3.07
CA ILE A 28 -0.59 -14.96 2.72
C ILE A 28 -0.35 -14.97 1.20
N ALA A 29 0.90 -15.14 0.78
CA ALA A 29 1.30 -15.23 -0.63
C ALA A 29 2.24 -16.44 -0.81
N GLY A 30 1.68 -17.56 -1.26
CA GLY A 30 2.38 -18.84 -1.26
C GLY A 30 2.80 -19.23 0.15
N HIS A 31 4.10 -19.39 0.38
CA HIS A 31 4.69 -19.73 1.68
C HIS A 31 4.97 -18.49 2.56
N ARG A 32 4.88 -17.27 2.01
CA ARG A 32 5.09 -16.04 2.79
C ARG A 32 3.81 -15.68 3.53
N LYS A 33 3.95 -15.36 4.82
CA LYS A 33 2.90 -14.81 5.66
C LYS A 33 3.45 -13.56 6.33
N LYS A 34 2.70 -12.47 6.33
CA LYS A 34 3.05 -11.27 7.10
C LYS A 34 1.99 -10.99 8.15
N THR A 35 2.45 -10.66 9.34
CA THR A 35 1.66 -10.17 10.46
C THR A 35 1.19 -8.74 10.23
N GLY A 36 0.22 -8.27 11.01
CA GLY A 36 -0.24 -6.89 10.95
C GLY A 36 0.89 -5.88 11.15
N ARG A 37 1.82 -6.15 12.07
CA ARG A 37 3.04 -5.36 12.28
C ARG A 37 3.88 -5.28 11.01
N GLU A 38 4.26 -6.42 10.46
CA GLU A 38 5.17 -6.48 9.30
C GLU A 38 4.56 -5.81 8.07
N LEU A 39 3.25 -5.98 7.84
CA LEU A 39 2.56 -5.30 6.75
C LEU A 39 2.63 -3.77 6.91
N VAL A 40 2.32 -3.26 8.10
CA VAL A 40 2.29 -1.81 8.35
C VAL A 40 3.68 -1.20 8.27
N GLU A 41 4.69 -1.84 8.88
CA GLU A 41 6.08 -1.40 8.82
C GLU A 41 6.57 -1.34 7.36
N GLN A 42 6.25 -2.35 6.54
CA GLN A 42 6.62 -2.37 5.14
C GLN A 42 5.91 -1.28 4.31
N VAL A 43 4.61 -1.08 4.53
CA VAL A 43 3.84 -0.02 3.84
C VAL A 43 4.39 1.36 4.18
N LEU A 44 4.69 1.64 5.44
CA LEU A 44 5.24 2.93 5.87
C LEU A 44 6.65 3.15 5.33
N ALA A 45 7.48 2.10 5.26
CA ALA A 45 8.81 2.19 4.66
C ALA A 45 8.74 2.51 3.15
N LEU A 46 7.83 1.86 2.41
CA LEU A 46 7.61 2.16 0.99
C LEU A 46 7.06 3.58 0.80
N ALA A 47 6.12 4.00 1.64
CA ALA A 47 5.56 5.35 1.60
C ALA A 47 6.67 6.40 1.82
N GLN A 48 7.55 6.19 2.80
CA GLN A 48 8.70 7.09 3.01
C GLN A 48 9.60 7.13 1.76
N GLY A 49 9.92 5.98 1.16
CA GLY A 49 10.70 5.93 -0.07
C GLY A 49 10.06 6.68 -1.24
N LEU A 50 8.73 6.65 -1.38
CA LEU A 50 8.02 7.45 -2.39
C LEU A 50 8.17 8.95 -2.14
N LEU A 51 8.03 9.40 -0.88
CA LEU A 51 8.23 10.80 -0.51
C LEU A 51 9.68 11.25 -0.76
N ASP A 52 10.66 10.40 -0.46
CA ASP A 52 12.08 10.68 -0.69
C ASP A 52 12.41 10.81 -2.19
N LEU A 53 11.65 10.11 -3.05
CA LEU A 53 11.72 10.25 -4.52
C LEU A 53 10.98 11.48 -5.05
N GLY A 54 10.36 12.29 -4.18
CA GLY A 54 9.67 13.52 -4.55
C GLY A 54 8.22 13.32 -5.01
N VAL A 55 7.62 12.16 -4.75
CA VAL A 55 6.19 11.92 -5.03
C VAL A 55 5.33 12.84 -4.17
N THR A 56 4.35 13.45 -4.81
CA THR A 56 3.36 14.33 -4.20
C THR A 56 1.94 13.81 -4.38
N SER A 57 1.01 14.34 -3.58
CA SER A 57 -0.41 13.99 -3.68
C SER A 57 -0.93 14.30 -5.09
N GLY A 58 -1.60 13.32 -5.71
CA GLY A 58 -2.10 13.41 -7.08
C GLY A 58 -1.16 12.84 -8.15
N ASP A 59 0.10 12.53 -7.84
CA ASP A 59 1.00 11.88 -8.79
C ASP A 59 0.52 10.46 -9.12
N VAL A 60 0.61 10.09 -10.40
CA VAL A 60 0.19 8.77 -10.91
C VAL A 60 1.38 7.81 -10.93
N ILE A 61 1.24 6.67 -10.26
CA ILE A 61 2.31 5.68 -10.12
C ILE A 61 1.86 4.37 -10.75
N ALA A 62 2.52 3.99 -11.83
CA ALA A 62 2.27 2.74 -12.52
C ALA A 62 2.85 1.55 -11.74
N ILE A 63 2.06 0.48 -11.58
CA ILE A 63 2.49 -0.77 -10.96
C ILE A 63 2.41 -1.88 -11.98
N SER A 64 3.54 -2.43 -12.39
CA SER A 64 3.62 -3.65 -13.22
C SER A 64 4.29 -4.75 -12.41
N ALA A 65 3.47 -5.59 -11.78
CA ALA A 65 3.94 -6.65 -10.91
C ALA A 65 2.92 -7.80 -10.84
N PHE A 66 3.37 -8.97 -10.35
CA PHE A 66 2.49 -10.11 -10.09
C PHE A 66 1.51 -9.81 -8.93
N ASN A 67 0.36 -10.49 -8.94
CA ASN A 67 -0.57 -10.49 -7.82
C ASN A 67 0.09 -11.17 -6.61
N SER A 68 0.57 -10.38 -5.65
CA SER A 68 1.28 -10.85 -4.46
C SER A 68 1.00 -9.93 -3.27
N ASP A 69 1.50 -10.31 -2.10
CA ASP A 69 1.55 -9.48 -0.89
C ASP A 69 2.27 -8.14 -1.14
N TRP A 70 3.31 -8.11 -1.96
CA TRP A 70 4.00 -6.88 -2.33
C TRP A 70 3.13 -5.94 -3.16
N TYR A 71 2.26 -6.48 -4.01
CA TYR A 71 1.33 -5.66 -4.79
C TYR A 71 0.39 -4.88 -3.87
N LEU A 72 -0.14 -5.54 -2.83
CA LEU A 72 -0.97 -4.90 -1.81
C LEU A 72 -0.18 -3.82 -1.05
N GLU A 73 1.07 -4.10 -0.69
CA GLU A 73 1.94 -3.14 0.01
C GLU A 73 2.15 -1.87 -0.82
N TRP A 74 2.42 -2.00 -2.12
CA TRP A 74 2.55 -0.87 -3.03
C TRP A 74 1.25 -0.08 -3.18
N LEU A 75 0.11 -0.75 -3.34
CA LEU A 75 -1.19 -0.08 -3.40
C LEU A 75 -1.46 0.77 -2.16
N LEU A 76 -1.19 0.22 -0.97
CA LEU A 76 -1.39 0.93 0.29
C LEU A 76 -0.38 2.05 0.50
N ALA A 77 0.89 1.85 0.12
CA ALA A 77 1.92 2.88 0.23
C ALA A 77 1.64 4.08 -0.69
N ILE A 78 1.25 3.82 -1.95
CA ILE A 78 0.86 4.86 -2.91
C ILE A 78 -0.34 5.64 -2.41
N ALA A 79 -1.39 4.94 -1.95
CA ALA A 79 -2.55 5.60 -1.36
C ALA A 79 -2.17 6.40 -0.10
N PHE A 80 -1.28 5.88 0.75
CA PHE A 80 -0.86 6.53 1.99
C PHE A 80 -0.23 7.91 1.76
N VAL A 81 0.56 8.07 0.68
CA VAL A 81 1.18 9.35 0.32
C VAL A 81 0.26 10.26 -0.52
N GLY A 82 -0.98 9.84 -0.79
CA GLY A 82 -1.94 10.57 -1.62
C GLY A 82 -1.71 10.41 -3.13
N GLY A 83 -0.86 9.46 -3.55
CA GLY A 83 -0.65 9.12 -4.95
C GLY A 83 -1.80 8.30 -5.53
N ILE A 84 -1.87 8.25 -6.86
CA ILE A 84 -2.86 7.50 -7.63
C ILE A 84 -2.19 6.25 -8.21
N ALA A 85 -2.58 5.08 -7.73
CA ALA A 85 -2.08 3.82 -8.27
C ALA A 85 -2.70 3.54 -9.66
N ALA A 86 -1.84 3.33 -10.66
CA ALA A 86 -2.20 2.90 -12.00
C ALA A 86 -1.77 1.42 -12.21
N PRO A 87 -2.65 0.46 -11.88
CA PRO A 87 -2.32 -0.96 -11.99
C PRO A 87 -2.22 -1.40 -13.47
N LEU A 88 -1.08 -1.96 -13.86
CA LEU A 88 -0.87 -2.54 -15.18
C LEU A 88 -0.94 -4.07 -15.07
N ASN A 89 -1.82 -4.69 -15.87
CA ASN A 89 -1.91 -6.14 -15.87
C ASN A 89 -0.71 -6.72 -16.61
N TYR A 90 0.20 -7.36 -15.87
CA TYR A 90 1.41 -7.96 -16.44
C TYR A 90 1.15 -9.02 -17.52
N ARG A 91 -0.10 -9.52 -17.65
CA ARG A 91 -0.53 -10.47 -18.67
C ARG A 91 -0.83 -9.83 -20.03
N TRP A 92 -0.65 -8.52 -20.15
CA TRP A 92 -0.74 -7.87 -21.45
C TRP A 92 0.37 -8.42 -22.36
N VAL A 93 -0.06 -9.14 -23.38
CA VAL A 93 0.78 -9.46 -24.54
C VAL A 93 0.79 -8.24 -25.44
N SER A 94 1.95 -7.84 -25.95
CA SER A 94 1.99 -6.85 -27.02
C SER A 94 1.29 -7.48 -28.23
N GLY A 95 0.09 -7.03 -28.54
CA GLY A 95 -0.54 -7.36 -29.81
C GLY A 95 0.28 -6.73 -30.92
N ALA A 96 1.12 -7.53 -31.58
CA ALA A 96 1.73 -7.26 -32.87
C ALA A 96 1.24 -8.34 -33.83
#